data_AF-A0A7V9ECE0-F1
#
_entry.id   AF-A0A7V9ECE0-F1
#
_cell.length_a   1.000
_cell.length_b   1.000
_cell.length_c   1.000
_cell.angle_alpha   90.00
_cell.angle_beta   90.00
_cell.angle_gamma   90.00
#
_symmetry.space_group_name_H-M   'P 1'
#
loop_
_entity.id
_entity.type
_entity.pdbx_description
1 polymer ?
#
loop_
_entity_poly.entity_id
_entity_poly.type
_entity_poly.pdbx_seq_one_letter_code
_entity_poly.pdbx_strand_id
1 'polypeptide(L)'
;WLGRAAEVRPGALDRVAASHERAVALLSRWPRSLVHGEFYASNVLVEGEGAEARVRPVDWEMAGVGPGLVDLAALTSGGWSAEERERLAADYHDAWPARLPKPGWDEFLDALDHCRLLLAVQWIGWSREWTPPAEHAHDWLGEALGLADRLSA
;
A
#
# COMPACT_ATOMS: atom_id res chain seq x y z
N TRP A 1 5.49 3.83 13.57
CA TRP A 1 4.03 3.60 13.53
C TRP A 1 3.59 2.40 14.36
N LEU A 2 4.27 1.26 14.24
CA LEU A 2 3.95 0.03 14.98
C LEU A 2 3.73 0.20 16.50
N GLY A 3 4.59 0.95 17.21
CA GLY A 3 4.40 1.22 18.64
C GLY A 3 3.08 1.92 18.96
N ARG A 4 2.73 2.98 18.21
CA ARG A 4 1.42 3.65 18.32
C ARG A 4 0.27 2.73 17.98
N ALA A 5 0.40 1.92 16.92
CA ALA A 5 -0.61 0.95 16.54
C ALA A 5 -0.88 -0.08 17.65
N ALA A 6 0.18 -0.58 18.30
CA ALA A 6 0.09 -1.53 19.40
C ALA A 6 -0.59 -0.93 20.63
N GLU A 7 -0.37 0.35 20.93
CA GLU A 7 -1.09 1.05 22.00
C GLU A 7 -2.58 1.24 21.69
N VAL A 8 -2.97 1.35 20.41
CA VAL A 8 -4.37 1.46 19.98
C VAL A 8 -5.10 0.11 19.99
N ARG A 9 -4.36 -0.99 19.79
CA ARG A 9 -4.87 -2.36 19.73
C ARG A 9 -3.95 -3.36 20.47
N PRO A 10 -3.94 -3.35 21.83
CA PRO A 10 -3.07 -4.23 22.61
C PRO A 10 -3.33 -5.72 22.34
N GLY A 11 -2.28 -6.53 22.17
CA GLY A 11 -2.35 -7.99 21.95
C GLY A 11 -2.86 -8.45 20.58
N ALA A 12 -3.59 -7.59 19.85
CA ALA A 12 -4.07 -7.91 18.51
C ALA A 12 -2.96 -7.82 17.43
N LEU A 13 -1.86 -7.13 17.72
CA LEU A 13 -0.82 -6.82 16.74
C LEU A 13 0.47 -7.63 16.90
N ASP A 14 0.54 -8.61 17.79
CA ASP A 14 1.79 -9.37 18.02
C ASP A 14 2.28 -10.07 16.75
N ARG A 15 1.37 -10.71 16.01
CA ARG A 15 1.68 -11.29 14.69
C ARG A 15 1.96 -10.24 13.61
N VAL A 16 1.28 -9.09 13.69
CA VAL A 16 1.49 -7.96 12.78
C VAL A 16 2.88 -7.35 12.97
N ALA A 17 3.40 -7.33 14.21
CA ALA A 17 4.72 -6.83 14.52
C ALA A 17 5.82 -7.66 13.84
N ALA A 18 5.75 -8.99 13.94
CA ALA A 18 6.70 -9.88 13.28
C ALA A 18 6.67 -9.71 11.75
N SER A 19 5.48 -9.67 11.14
CA SER A 19 5.34 -9.45 9.69
C SER A 19 5.77 -8.04 9.27
N HIS A 20 5.57 -7.03 10.12
CA HIS A 20 6.04 -5.66 9.86
C HIS A 20 7.56 -5.57 9.81
N GLU A 21 8.28 -6.22 10.73
CA GLU A 21 9.75 -6.27 10.69
C GLU A 21 10.27 -6.93 9.41
N ARG A 22 9.64 -8.04 8.99
CA ARG A 22 9.95 -8.70 7.70
C ARG A 22 9.66 -7.77 6.52
N ALA A 23 8.54 -7.06 6.53
CA ALA A 23 8.18 -6.08 5.51
C ALA A 23 9.25 -5.00 5.38
N VAL A 24 9.69 -4.41 6.48
CA VAL A 24 10.76 -3.40 6.47
C VAL A 24 12.05 -3.97 5.88
N ALA A 25 12.45 -5.18 6.28
CA ALA A 25 13.68 -5.80 5.81
C ALA A 25 13.65 -6.12 4.30
N LEU A 26 12.55 -6.68 3.81
CA LEU A 26 12.34 -7.01 2.40
C LEU A 26 12.29 -5.73 1.55
N LEU A 27 11.44 -4.79 1.94
CA LEU A 27 11.19 -3.57 1.16
C LEU A 27 12.40 -2.62 1.15
N SER A 28 13.27 -2.68 2.16
CA SER A 28 14.56 -1.96 2.16
C SER A 28 15.50 -2.42 1.04
N ARG A 29 15.29 -3.61 0.47
CA ARG A 29 16.07 -4.18 -0.63
C ARG A 29 15.37 -4.06 -1.99
N TRP A 30 14.11 -3.65 -2.01
CA TRP A 30 13.31 -3.53 -3.22
C TRP A 30 13.79 -2.35 -4.09
N PRO A 31 13.61 -2.41 -5.43
CA PRO A 31 13.93 -1.29 -6.32
C PRO A 31 13.30 0.03 -5.84
N ARG A 32 14.14 1.07 -5.75
CA ARG A 32 13.74 2.41 -5.29
C ARG A 32 13.28 3.26 -6.45
N SER A 33 12.20 4.00 -6.26
CA SER A 33 11.67 5.02 -7.16
C SER A 33 11.33 6.29 -6.38
N LEU A 34 10.94 7.35 -7.10
CA LEU A 34 10.12 8.39 -6.50
C LEU A 34 8.82 7.75 -6.04
N VAL A 35 8.40 8.06 -4.82
CA VAL A 35 7.09 7.71 -4.28
C VAL A 35 6.35 8.99 -3.94
N HIS A 36 5.05 9.01 -4.19
CA HIS A 36 4.16 10.09 -3.80
C HIS A 36 3.93 10.09 -2.29
N GLY A 37 3.86 8.91 -1.66
CA GLY A 37 3.68 8.74 -0.21
C GLY A 37 2.22 8.74 0.22
N GLU A 38 1.36 9.46 -0.51
CA GLU A 38 -0.10 9.47 -0.31
C GLU A 38 -0.87 9.27 -1.62
N PHE A 39 -0.48 8.26 -2.42
CA PHE A 39 -1.07 8.00 -3.74
C PHE A 39 -2.46 7.34 -3.69
N TYR A 40 -3.38 7.89 -2.91
CA TYR A 40 -4.77 7.44 -2.85
C TYR A 40 -5.57 7.98 -4.04
N ALA A 41 -6.66 7.31 -4.41
CA ALA A 41 -7.52 7.74 -5.52
C ALA A 41 -8.04 9.19 -5.34
N SER A 42 -8.24 9.64 -4.11
CA SER A 42 -8.63 11.02 -3.78
C SER A 42 -7.58 12.08 -4.13
N ASN A 43 -6.31 11.69 -4.23
CA ASN A 43 -5.18 12.55 -4.60
C ASN A 43 -4.84 12.47 -6.10
N VAL A 44 -5.71 11.86 -6.91
CA VAL A 44 -5.52 11.71 -8.35
C VAL A 44 -6.64 12.39 -9.11
N LEU A 45 -6.32 13.47 -9.82
CA LEU A 45 -7.26 14.14 -10.72
C LEU A 45 -7.22 13.48 -12.09
N VAL A 46 -8.39 13.11 -12.61
CA VAL A 46 -8.55 12.57 -13.97
C VAL A 46 -9.32 13.57 -14.82
N GLU A 47 -8.73 14.01 -15.93
CA GLU A 47 -9.35 14.91 -16.90
C GLU A 47 -9.53 14.19 -18.23
N GLY A 48 -10.77 14.10 -18.72
CA GLY A 48 -11.13 13.37 -19.93
C GLY A 48 -11.47 11.89 -19.66
N GLU A 49 -11.68 11.13 -20.73
CA GLU A 49 -12.08 9.72 -20.67
C GLU A 49 -11.27 8.87 -21.65
N GLY A 50 -11.19 7.57 -21.38
CA GLY A 50 -10.52 6.59 -22.24
C GLY A 50 -9.01 6.84 -22.39
N ALA A 51 -8.48 6.57 -23.58
CA ALA A 51 -7.03 6.65 -23.85
C ALA A 51 -6.45 8.08 -23.82
N GLU A 52 -7.30 9.10 -23.88
CA GLU A 52 -6.88 10.51 -23.83
C GLU A 52 -6.94 11.09 -22.41
N ALA A 53 -7.39 10.29 -21.43
CA ALA A 53 -7.50 10.72 -20.04
C ALA A 53 -6.13 11.15 -19.49
N ARG A 54 -6.11 12.33 -18.88
CA ARG A 54 -4.92 12.88 -18.22
C ARG A 54 -5.00 12.63 -16.74
N VAL A 55 -4.08 11.80 -16.25
CA VAL A 55 -3.93 11.48 -14.82
C VAL A 55 -2.95 12.45 -14.17
N ARG A 56 -3.37 13.19 -13.14
CA ARG A 56 -2.57 14.19 -12.44
C ARG A 56 -2.59 13.95 -10.93
N PRO A 57 -1.51 13.39 -10.37
CA PRO A 57 -1.34 13.31 -8.91
C PRO A 57 -1.18 14.71 -8.31
N VAL A 58 -1.86 14.97 -7.20
CA VAL A 58 -1.75 16.20 -6.40
C VAL A 58 -1.35 15.86 -4.97
N ASP A 59 -0.94 16.87 -4.21
CA ASP A 59 -0.55 16.72 -2.80
C ASP A 59 0.76 15.94 -2.58
N TRP A 60 1.86 16.52 -3.08
CA TRP A 60 3.20 15.92 -3.06
C TRP A 60 3.96 16.14 -1.74
N GLU A 61 3.32 16.58 -0.66
CA GLU A 61 4.01 16.96 0.57
C GLU A 61 4.72 15.78 1.27
N MET A 62 4.20 14.57 1.06
CA MET A 62 4.74 13.32 1.61
C MET A 62 5.67 12.57 0.64
N ALA A 63 6.03 13.19 -0.48
CA ALA A 63 6.85 12.55 -1.50
C ALA A 63 8.25 12.19 -0.98
N GLY A 64 8.77 11.06 -1.47
CA GLY A 64 10.04 10.52 -1.00
C GLY A 64 10.67 9.51 -1.95
N VAL A 65 11.64 8.74 -1.44
CA VAL A 65 12.33 7.70 -2.22
C VAL A 65 12.21 6.35 -1.52
N GLY A 66 11.53 5.41 -2.17
CA GLY A 66 11.23 4.09 -1.64
C GLY A 66 10.71 3.13 -2.70
N PRO A 67 10.15 1.98 -2.32
CA PRO A 67 9.52 1.05 -3.26
C PRO A 67 8.28 1.69 -3.90
N GLY A 68 8.24 1.77 -5.23
CA GLY A 68 7.06 2.28 -5.96
C GLY A 68 5.76 1.51 -5.68
N LEU A 69 5.87 0.27 -5.18
CA LEU A 69 4.74 -0.54 -4.76
C LEU A 69 3.98 0.04 -3.56
N VAL A 70 4.59 0.93 -2.78
CA VAL A 70 3.89 1.63 -1.69
C VAL A 70 2.74 2.47 -2.26
N ASP A 71 2.98 3.18 -3.37
CA ASP A 71 1.94 3.98 -4.01
C ASP A 71 0.86 3.10 -4.66
N LEU A 72 1.22 1.94 -5.23
CA LEU A 72 0.24 0.98 -5.74
C LEU A 72 -0.64 0.42 -4.62
N ALA A 73 -0.04 0.12 -3.46
CA ALA A 73 -0.78 -0.32 -2.28
C ALA A 73 -1.76 0.75 -1.79
N ALA A 74 -1.36 2.02 -1.79
CA ALA A 74 -2.22 3.15 -1.43
C ALA A 74 -3.36 3.33 -2.45
N LEU A 75 -3.04 3.33 -3.75
CA LEU A 75 -4.03 3.50 -4.82
C LEU A 75 -5.11 2.43 -4.78
N THR A 76 -4.70 1.19 -4.49
CA THR A 76 -5.58 0.00 -4.45
C THR A 76 -6.18 -0.25 -3.06
N SER A 77 -6.14 0.72 -2.15
CA SER A 77 -6.88 0.69 -0.88
C SER A 77 -8.29 1.29 -1.05
N GLY A 78 -9.18 1.05 -0.09
CA GLY A 78 -10.56 1.53 -0.13
C GLY A 78 -11.49 0.63 -0.95
N GLY A 79 -12.37 1.25 -1.76
CA GLY A 79 -13.56 0.61 -2.34
C GLY A 79 -13.37 -0.31 -3.56
N TRP A 80 -12.14 -0.68 -3.91
CA TRP A 80 -11.87 -1.58 -5.04
C TRP A 80 -12.27 -3.03 -4.74
N SER A 81 -12.88 -3.71 -5.71
CA SER A 81 -13.12 -5.16 -5.63
C SER A 81 -11.80 -5.96 -5.66
N ALA A 82 -11.83 -7.22 -5.22
CA ALA A 82 -10.65 -8.08 -5.30
C ALA A 82 -10.14 -8.23 -6.73
N GLU A 83 -11.05 -8.40 -7.69
CA GLU A 83 -10.76 -8.52 -9.12
C GLU A 83 -10.17 -7.22 -9.70
N GLU A 84 -10.67 -6.06 -9.26
CA GLU A 84 -10.12 -4.77 -9.68
C GLU A 84 -8.71 -4.55 -9.15
N ARG A 85 -8.46 -4.91 -7.88
CA ARG A 85 -7.11 -4.83 -7.28
C ARG A 85 -6.14 -5.76 -7.99
N GLU A 86 -6.57 -6.97 -8.35
CA GLU A 86 -5.76 -7.93 -9.10
C GLU A 86 -5.43 -7.41 -10.50
N ARG A 87 -6.43 -6.88 -11.22
CA ARG A 87 -6.22 -6.29 -12.55
C ARG A 87 -5.25 -5.11 -12.51
N LEU A 88 -5.42 -4.18 -11.56
CA LEU A 88 -4.50 -3.04 -11.39
C LEU A 88 -3.08 -3.50 -11.04
N ALA A 89 -2.94 -4.56 -10.24
CA ALA A 89 -1.64 -5.15 -9.92
C ALA A 89 -0.98 -5.80 -11.16
N ALA A 90 -1.77 -6.50 -11.99
CA ALA A 90 -1.30 -7.09 -13.23
C ALA A 90 -0.87 -6.01 -14.24
N ASP A 91 -1.69 -4.97 -14.44
CA ASP A 91 -1.37 -3.85 -15.32
C ASP A 91 -0.07 -3.14 -14.89
N TYR A 92 0.13 -2.95 -13.58
CA TYR A 92 1.36 -2.36 -13.05
C TYR A 92 2.58 -3.28 -13.30
N HIS A 93 2.43 -4.59 -13.10
CA HIS A 93 3.49 -5.57 -13.37
C HIS A 93 3.82 -5.64 -14.86
N ASP A 94 2.83 -5.57 -15.75
CA ASP A 94 3.03 -5.53 -17.20
C ASP A 94 3.73 -4.24 -17.66
N ALA A 95 3.41 -3.11 -17.03
CA ALA A 95 4.07 -1.83 -17.24
C ALA A 95 5.46 -1.72 -16.56
N TRP A 96 6.01 -2.82 -16.01
CA TRP A 96 7.28 -2.77 -15.27
C TRP A 96 8.41 -2.16 -16.12
N PRO A 97 9.22 -1.24 -15.55
CA PRO A 97 10.25 -0.56 -16.33
C PRO A 97 11.27 -1.53 -16.93
N ALA A 98 11.43 -1.52 -18.26
CA ALA A 98 12.37 -2.38 -18.98
C ALA A 98 13.85 -2.23 -18.55
N ARG A 99 14.19 -1.11 -17.88
CA ARG A 99 15.53 -0.84 -17.33
C ARG A 99 15.82 -1.56 -16.01
N LEU A 100 14.81 -2.16 -15.39
CA LEU A 100 14.92 -2.88 -14.12
C LEU A 100 14.66 -4.38 -14.35
N PRO A 101 15.30 -5.27 -13.57
CA PRO A 101 14.88 -6.67 -13.52
C PRO A 101 13.39 -6.73 -13.16
N LYS A 102 12.60 -7.43 -13.97
CA LYS A 102 11.17 -7.64 -13.71
C LYS A 102 11.03 -8.81 -12.72
N PRO A 103 10.46 -8.60 -11.52
CA PRO A 103 10.23 -9.67 -10.58
C PRO A 103 9.24 -10.69 -11.14
N GLY A 104 9.30 -11.92 -10.65
CA GLY A 104 8.25 -12.91 -10.89
C GLY A 104 6.91 -12.41 -10.35
N TRP A 105 5.79 -12.96 -10.85
CA TRP A 105 4.46 -12.55 -10.39
C TRP A 105 4.27 -12.76 -8.89
N ASP A 106 4.65 -13.93 -8.37
CA ASP A 106 4.52 -14.24 -6.94
C ASP A 106 5.41 -13.35 -6.06
N GLU A 107 6.65 -13.06 -6.50
CA GLU A 107 7.57 -12.15 -5.81
C GLU A 107 7.01 -10.71 -5.77
N PHE A 108 6.40 -10.27 -6.87
CA PHE A 108 5.74 -8.97 -6.96
C PHE A 108 4.54 -8.87 -6.02
N LEU A 109 3.68 -9.89 -6.00
CA LEU A 109 2.52 -9.92 -5.11
C LEU A 109 2.93 -9.98 -3.64
N ASP A 110 3.96 -10.76 -3.30
CA ASP A 110 4.51 -10.82 -1.95
C ASP A 110 5.01 -9.44 -1.50
N ALA A 111 5.78 -8.75 -2.34
CA ALA A 111 6.25 -7.40 -2.03
C ALA A 111 5.10 -6.38 -1.91
N LEU A 112 4.07 -6.49 -2.76
CA LEU A 112 2.89 -5.64 -2.69
C LEU A 112 2.11 -5.85 -1.38
N ASP A 113 1.97 -7.10 -0.93
CA ASP A 113 1.31 -7.43 0.34
C ASP A 113 2.10 -6.91 1.55
N HIS A 114 3.44 -6.94 1.51
CA HIS A 114 4.27 -6.27 2.52
C HIS A 114 4.06 -4.74 2.52
N CYS A 115 3.90 -4.10 1.36
CA CYS A 115 3.57 -2.67 1.29
C CYS A 115 2.19 -2.35 1.89
N ARG A 116 1.18 -3.16 1.60
CA ARG A 116 -0.17 -3.02 2.18
C ARG A 116 -0.13 -3.16 3.70
N LEU A 117 0.67 -4.10 4.22
CA LEU A 117 0.87 -4.27 5.66
C LEU A 117 1.48 -3.01 6.29
N LEU A 118 2.50 -2.42 5.68
CA LEU A 118 3.11 -1.18 6.18
C LEU A 118 2.11 -0.03 6.23
N LEU A 119 1.31 0.15 5.18
CA LEU A 119 0.26 1.17 5.14
C LEU A 119 -0.81 0.94 6.22
N ALA A 120 -1.27 -0.30 6.39
CA ALA A 120 -2.23 -0.62 7.42
C ALA A 120 -1.70 -0.31 8.83
N VAL A 121 -0.45 -0.69 9.13
CA VAL A 121 0.21 -0.35 10.41
C VAL A 121 0.37 1.16 10.59
N GLN A 122 0.67 1.90 9.52
CA GLN A 122 0.73 3.35 9.54
C GLN A 122 -0.62 3.95 9.95
N TRP A 123 -1.71 3.56 9.28
CA TRP A 123 -3.04 4.11 9.54
C TRP A 123 -3.60 3.74 10.92
N ILE A 124 -3.39 2.51 11.40
CA ILE A 124 -3.76 2.11 12.76
C ILE A 124 -3.03 2.98 13.80
N GLY A 125 -1.78 3.36 13.52
CA GLY A 125 -0.97 4.21 14.38
C GLY A 125 -1.11 5.73 14.14
N TRP A 126 -1.88 6.16 13.13
CA TRP A 126 -1.91 7.55 12.64
C TRP A 126 -2.54 8.50 13.64
N SER A 127 -3.79 8.24 14.02
CA SER A 127 -4.52 9.04 15.00
C SER A 127 -5.60 8.21 15.67
N ARG A 128 -5.80 8.45 16.98
CA ARG A 128 -6.85 7.82 17.78
C ARG A 128 -8.22 8.45 17.57
N GLU A 129 -8.24 9.70 17.13
CA GLU A 129 -9.42 10.58 17.14
C GLU A 129 -9.88 10.96 15.73
N TRP A 130 -9.02 10.76 14.73
CA TRP A 130 -9.36 11.05 13.34
C TRP A 130 -10.08 9.86 12.73
N THR A 131 -11.26 10.13 12.17
CA THR A 131 -12.04 9.17 11.39
C THR A 131 -12.06 9.66 9.94
N PRO A 132 -11.66 8.82 8.97
CA PRO A 132 -11.77 9.21 7.56
C PRO A 132 -13.23 9.45 7.18
N PRO A 133 -13.51 10.33 6.21
CA PRO A 133 -14.80 10.35 5.52
C PRO A 133 -15.18 8.95 5.04
N ALA A 134 -16.48 8.64 4.95
CA ALA A 134 -16.95 7.28 4.62
C ALA A 134 -16.41 6.75 3.27
N GLU A 135 -16.23 7.64 2.31
CA GLU A 135 -15.61 7.42 1.00
C GLU A 135 -14.11 7.08 1.05
N HIS A 136 -13.47 7.28 2.20
CA HIS A 136 -12.07 6.94 2.48
C HIS A 136 -11.95 5.91 3.61
N ALA A 137 -13.07 5.35 4.06
CA ALA A 137 -13.08 4.33 5.10
C ALA A 137 -12.50 3.03 4.56
N HIS A 138 -11.54 2.48 5.28
CA HIS A 138 -10.91 1.21 4.96
C HIS A 138 -10.64 0.44 6.25
N ASP A 139 -10.91 -0.88 6.24
CA ASP A 139 -10.65 -1.74 7.40
C ASP A 139 -9.17 -2.09 7.51
N TRP A 140 -8.37 -1.11 7.96
CA TRP A 140 -6.94 -1.26 8.14
C TRP A 140 -6.58 -2.37 9.13
N LEU A 141 -7.40 -2.61 10.16
CA LEU A 141 -7.14 -3.67 11.13
C LEU A 141 -7.37 -5.05 10.52
N GLY A 142 -8.51 -5.25 9.85
CA GLY A 142 -8.80 -6.49 9.13
C GLY A 142 -7.75 -6.80 8.06
N GLU A 143 -7.34 -5.80 7.29
CA GLU A 143 -6.28 -5.95 6.28
C GLU A 143 -4.94 -6.32 6.91
N ALA A 144 -4.50 -5.62 7.97
CA ALA A 144 -3.25 -5.95 8.67
C ALA A 144 -3.25 -7.39 9.22
N LEU A 145 -4.36 -7.83 9.81
CA LEU A 145 -4.49 -9.17 10.37
C LEU A 145 -4.48 -10.25 9.28
N GLY A 146 -5.24 -10.07 8.20
CA GLY A 146 -5.28 -11.03 7.09
C GLY A 146 -3.93 -11.13 6.34
N LEU A 147 -3.25 -10.00 6.16
CA LEU A 147 -1.90 -9.97 5.58
C LEU A 147 -0.88 -10.64 6.51
N ALA A 148 -0.95 -10.39 7.82
CA ALA A 148 -0.04 -11.04 8.75
C ALA A 148 -0.18 -12.57 8.74
N ASP A 149 -1.39 -13.10 8.58
CA ASP A 149 -1.65 -14.53 8.48
C ASP A 149 -1.08 -15.10 7.15
N ARG A 150 -1.28 -14.40 6.02
CA ARG A 150 -0.74 -14.80 4.71
C ARG A 150 0.79 -14.77 4.64
N LEU A 151 1.40 -13.72 5.17
CA LEU A 151 2.85 -13.49 5.16
C LEU A 151 3.59 -14.31 6.22
N SER A 152 2.89 -15.13 7.01
CA SER A 152 3.47 -16.05 8.00
C SER A 152 3.35 -17.51 7.58
N ALA A 153 2.63 -17.82 6.50
CA ALA A 153 2.53 -19.14 5.90
C ALA A 153 3.74 -19.41 4.99
#